data_AF-A0A5C8U591-F1
#
_entry.id   AF-A0A5C8U591-F1
#
_cell.length_a   1.000
_cell.length_b   1.000
_cell.length_c   1.000
_cell.angle_alpha   90.00
_cell.angle_beta   90.00
_cell.angle_gamma   90.00
#
_symmetry.space_group_name_H-M   'P 1'
#
loop_
_entity.id
_entity.type
_entity.pdbx_description
1 polymer ?
#
loop_
_entity_poly.entity_id
_entity_poly.type
_entity_poly.pdbx_seq_one_letter_code
_entity_poly.pdbx_strand_id
1 'polypeptide(L)'
;MGEAAVDLSPRGVVADLRNELDRLVAGLDQEPAIKAFKDGSAEKDLYVAFLVQTRHYVALTAPCLEAAGRRLKELGEHPELADLFFQKADEEAGHDILVDDDLRTLGLDPEATLAAHPPGEWITAYNSWITAATNGRHPAAFLGSAYILEGLAVERAGKVAKALVASSNIPKIADAVTFLDLHAEADIGHVDDLERILANLEDPTERDAIVMTAAATRGAYLGMLDEVARTRATAH
;
A
#
# COMPACT_ATOMS: atom_id res chain seq x y z
N MET A 1 17.92 -42.01 -5.62
CA MET A 1 17.04 -41.04 -4.94
C MET A 1 17.92 -39.91 -4.48
N GLY A 2 17.99 -38.82 -5.25
CA GLY A 2 18.74 -37.63 -4.85
C GLY A 2 17.83 -36.76 -4.00
N GLU A 3 18.16 -36.61 -2.72
CA GLU A 3 17.61 -35.52 -1.91
C GLU A 3 18.05 -34.21 -2.56
N ALA A 4 17.09 -33.44 -3.04
CA ALA A 4 17.34 -32.05 -3.42
C ALA A 4 17.71 -31.30 -2.14
N ALA A 5 18.98 -30.91 -2.02
CA ALA A 5 19.42 -29.99 -1.01
C ALA A 5 18.61 -28.69 -1.17
N VAL A 6 17.80 -28.37 -0.17
CA VAL A 6 17.18 -27.05 -0.05
C VAL A 6 18.33 -26.07 0.11
N ASP A 7 18.48 -25.15 -0.84
CA ASP A 7 19.43 -24.05 -0.74
C ASP A 7 19.05 -23.16 0.46
N LEU A 8 19.82 -23.28 1.53
CA LEU A 8 19.71 -22.54 2.79
C LEU A 8 20.66 -21.34 2.83
N SER A 9 21.06 -20.79 1.68
CA SER A 9 21.62 -19.44 1.65
C SER A 9 20.59 -18.45 2.23
N PRO A 10 20.98 -17.49 3.10
CA PRO A 10 20.06 -16.43 3.51
C PRO A 10 19.66 -15.68 2.25
N ARG A 11 18.43 -15.88 1.76
CA ARG A 11 17.86 -14.96 0.78
C ARG A 11 17.80 -13.61 1.49
N GLY A 12 18.45 -12.60 0.93
CA GLY A 12 18.45 -11.27 1.53
C GLY A 12 17.01 -10.76 1.63
N VAL A 13 16.74 -9.88 2.60
CA VAL A 13 15.39 -9.32 2.85
C VAL A 13 14.70 -8.81 1.57
N VAL A 14 15.46 -8.25 0.62
CA VAL A 14 14.96 -7.83 -0.71
C VAL A 14 14.34 -8.99 -1.49
N ALA A 15 14.95 -10.17 -1.50
CA ALA A 15 14.41 -11.33 -2.20
C ALA A 15 13.11 -11.85 -1.57
N ASP A 16 13.00 -11.79 -0.25
CA ASP A 16 11.77 -12.16 0.46
C ASP A 16 10.64 -11.17 0.17
N LEU A 17 10.95 -9.87 0.15
CA LEU A 17 10.02 -8.81 -0.20
C LEU A 17 9.53 -8.89 -1.65
N ARG A 18 10.44 -9.13 -2.61
CA ARG A 18 10.07 -9.41 -4.01
C ARG A 18 9.11 -10.58 -4.12
N ASN A 19 9.37 -11.67 -3.39
CA ASN A 19 8.47 -12.82 -3.39
C ASN A 19 7.11 -12.50 -2.77
N GLU A 20 7.02 -11.66 -1.74
CA GLU A 20 5.73 -11.19 -1.22
C GLU A 20 5.01 -10.28 -2.24
N LEU A 21 5.72 -9.40 -2.94
CA LEU A 21 5.15 -8.58 -4.01
C LEU A 21 4.62 -9.44 -5.17
N ASP A 22 5.40 -10.43 -5.63
CA ASP A 22 4.98 -11.37 -6.67
C ASP A 22 3.70 -12.12 -6.27
N ARG A 23 3.60 -12.54 -5.01
CA ARG A 23 2.39 -13.17 -4.46
C ARG A 23 1.21 -12.22 -4.40
N LEU A 24 1.43 -10.94 -4.07
CA LEU A 24 0.39 -9.91 -4.11
C LEU A 24 -0.12 -9.76 -5.55
N VAL A 25 0.77 -9.52 -6.50
CA VAL A 25 0.47 -9.33 -7.93
C VAL A 25 -0.29 -10.52 -8.50
N ALA A 26 0.14 -11.75 -8.20
CA ALA A 26 -0.54 -12.97 -8.62
C ALA A 26 -1.94 -13.13 -7.98
N GLY A 27 -2.08 -12.78 -6.70
CA GLY A 27 -3.36 -12.80 -5.98
C GLY A 27 -4.35 -11.78 -6.55
N LEU A 28 -3.89 -10.56 -6.84
CA LEU A 28 -4.70 -9.49 -7.42
C LEU A 28 -5.33 -9.90 -8.75
N ASP A 29 -4.62 -10.65 -9.57
CA ASP A 29 -5.15 -11.10 -10.85
C ASP A 29 -6.27 -12.15 -10.71
N GLN A 30 -6.51 -12.67 -9.49
CA GLN A 30 -7.67 -13.51 -9.16
C GLN A 30 -8.86 -12.72 -8.59
N GLU A 31 -8.65 -11.45 -8.18
CA GLU A 31 -9.69 -10.64 -7.53
C GLU A 31 -10.68 -10.04 -8.53
N PRO A 32 -12.00 -10.24 -8.36
CA PRO A 32 -13.01 -9.70 -9.27
C PRO A 32 -12.98 -8.17 -9.40
N ALA A 33 -12.72 -7.45 -8.31
CA ALA A 33 -12.60 -5.99 -8.32
C ALA A 33 -11.45 -5.53 -9.23
N ILE A 34 -10.31 -6.21 -9.18
CA ILE A 34 -9.15 -5.89 -10.02
C ILE A 34 -9.44 -6.15 -11.48
N LYS A 35 -10.19 -7.22 -11.81
CA LYS A 35 -10.62 -7.43 -13.19
C LYS A 35 -11.43 -6.23 -13.70
N ALA A 36 -12.40 -5.75 -12.93
CA ALA A 36 -13.23 -4.60 -13.28
C ALA A 36 -12.43 -3.30 -13.45
N PHE A 37 -11.41 -3.09 -12.61
CA PHE A 37 -10.50 -1.95 -12.76
C PHE A 37 -9.63 -2.07 -14.01
N LYS A 38 -9.09 -3.26 -14.31
CA LYS A 38 -8.20 -3.49 -15.46
C LYS A 38 -8.91 -3.43 -16.81
N ASP A 39 -10.15 -3.89 -16.89
CA ASP A 39 -10.95 -3.84 -18.12
C ASP A 39 -11.80 -2.57 -18.25
N GLY A 40 -11.75 -1.69 -17.24
CA GLY A 40 -12.48 -0.43 -17.20
C GLY A 40 -13.99 -0.58 -16.95
N SER A 41 -14.48 -1.78 -16.63
CA SER A 41 -15.89 -2.03 -16.31
C SER A 41 -16.29 -1.66 -14.87
N ALA A 42 -15.35 -1.17 -14.06
CA ALA A 42 -15.64 -0.65 -12.73
C ALA A 42 -16.69 0.47 -12.78
N GLU A 43 -17.74 0.31 -11.97
CA GLU A 43 -18.76 1.34 -11.76
C GLU A 43 -18.34 2.31 -10.65
N LYS A 44 -19.01 3.46 -10.58
CA LYS A 44 -18.71 4.53 -9.63
C LYS A 44 -18.64 4.02 -8.19
N ASP A 45 -19.61 3.23 -7.77
CA ASP A 45 -19.70 2.75 -6.38
C ASP A 45 -18.52 1.84 -6.01
N LEU A 46 -18.04 1.02 -6.96
CA LEU A 46 -16.86 0.17 -6.75
C LEU A 46 -15.60 1.03 -6.60
N TYR A 47 -15.44 2.04 -7.45
CA TYR A 47 -14.29 2.93 -7.38
C TYR A 47 -14.29 3.80 -6.11
N VAL A 48 -15.45 4.30 -5.72
CA VAL A 48 -15.63 5.06 -4.47
C VAL A 48 -15.32 4.17 -3.26
N ALA A 49 -15.81 2.93 -3.22
CA ALA A 49 -15.49 2.00 -2.15
C ALA A 49 -13.98 1.73 -2.05
N PHE A 50 -13.30 1.59 -3.18
CA PHE A 50 -11.83 1.49 -3.23
C PHE A 50 -11.13 2.76 -2.71
N LEU A 51 -11.55 3.96 -3.14
CA LEU A 51 -10.98 5.23 -2.67
C LEU A 51 -11.17 5.40 -1.16
N VAL A 52 -12.35 5.09 -0.63
CA VAL A 52 -12.63 5.16 0.81
C VAL A 52 -11.69 4.27 1.61
N GLN A 53 -11.53 3.00 1.22
CA GLN A 53 -10.62 2.10 1.94
C GLN A 53 -9.16 2.52 1.77
N THR A 54 -8.80 3.06 0.60
CA THR A 54 -7.48 3.66 0.35
C THR A 54 -7.21 4.83 1.30
N ARG A 55 -8.17 5.74 1.42
CA ARG A 55 -8.09 6.91 2.30
C ARG A 55 -7.79 6.52 3.75
N HIS A 56 -8.43 5.45 4.24
CA HIS A 56 -8.28 5.00 5.64
C HIS A 56 -6.87 4.50 5.97
N TYR A 57 -6.13 3.93 5.02
CA TYR A 57 -4.78 3.44 5.27
C TYR A 57 -3.70 4.45 4.87
N VAL A 58 -3.90 5.21 3.79
CA VAL A 58 -2.94 6.25 3.33
C VAL A 58 -2.77 7.35 4.38
N ALA A 59 -3.82 7.66 5.13
CA ALA A 59 -3.77 8.61 6.25
C ALA A 59 -2.70 8.28 7.31
N LEU A 60 -2.29 7.01 7.41
CA LEU A 60 -1.33 6.55 8.41
C LEU A 60 0.11 6.55 7.91
N THR A 61 0.35 6.71 6.61
CA THR A 61 1.69 6.60 6.01
C THR A 61 2.65 7.63 6.62
N ALA A 62 2.39 8.93 6.45
CA ALA A 62 3.25 9.99 6.99
C ALA A 62 3.40 9.93 8.53
N PRO A 63 2.33 9.77 9.33
CA PRO A 63 2.46 9.62 10.78
C PRO A 63 3.31 8.42 11.23
N CYS A 64 3.19 7.28 10.54
CA CYS A 64 4.00 6.10 10.85
C CYS A 64 5.47 6.34 10.50
N LEU A 65 5.77 6.94 9.35
CA LEU A 65 7.13 7.31 8.96
C LEU A 65 7.77 8.27 9.99
N GLU A 66 7.07 9.33 10.39
CA GLU A 66 7.58 10.23 11.43
C GLU A 66 7.83 9.51 12.76
N ALA A 67 6.90 8.64 13.19
CA ALA A 67 7.03 7.89 14.42
C ALA A 67 8.23 6.93 14.36
N ALA A 68 8.42 6.23 13.25
CA ALA A 68 9.56 5.37 13.01
C ALA A 68 10.89 6.16 13.05
N GLY A 69 10.95 7.31 12.37
CA GLY A 69 12.12 8.18 12.34
C GLY A 69 12.49 8.73 13.72
N ARG A 70 11.50 9.19 14.50
CA ARG A 70 11.70 9.63 15.89
C ARG A 70 12.28 8.50 16.74
N ARG A 71 11.70 7.30 16.63
CA ARG A 71 12.13 6.15 17.41
C ARG A 71 13.55 5.68 17.06
N LEU A 72 13.94 5.69 15.79
CA LEU A 72 15.33 5.41 15.39
C LEU A 72 16.31 6.40 16.02
N LYS A 73 15.96 7.70 16.04
CA LYS A 73 16.78 8.72 16.72
C LYS A 73 16.87 8.49 18.22
N GLU A 74 15.78 8.10 18.88
CA GLU A 74 15.76 7.78 20.31
C GLU A 74 16.61 6.56 20.67
N LEU A 75 16.62 5.53 19.80
CA LEU A 75 17.45 4.34 19.95
C LEU A 75 18.91 4.60 19.62
N GLY A 76 19.22 5.62 18.82
CA GLY A 76 20.57 5.89 18.31
C GLY A 76 21.00 4.92 17.21
N GLU A 77 20.04 4.31 16.51
CA GLU A 77 20.22 3.30 15.47
C GLU A 77 19.83 3.87 14.10
N HIS A 78 20.57 3.50 13.06
CA HIS A 78 20.31 3.89 11.67
C HIS A 78 19.95 5.38 11.47
N PRO A 79 20.83 6.33 11.83
CA PRO A 79 20.52 7.77 11.75
C PRO A 79 20.15 8.24 10.34
N GLU A 80 20.76 7.64 9.31
CA GLU A 80 20.43 7.94 7.90
C GLU A 80 19.02 7.45 7.53
N LEU A 81 18.60 6.28 8.04
CA LEU A 81 17.24 5.77 7.85
C LEU A 81 16.22 6.65 8.59
N ALA A 82 16.58 7.16 9.77
CA ALA A 82 15.73 8.07 10.52
C ALA A 82 15.48 9.37 9.74
N ASP A 83 16.52 9.97 9.18
CA ASP A 83 16.41 11.19 8.37
C ASP A 83 15.62 10.94 7.09
N LEU A 84 15.83 9.79 6.44
CA LEU A 84 15.02 9.39 5.30
C LEU A 84 13.54 9.23 5.66
N PHE A 85 13.21 8.63 6.80
CA PHE A 85 11.81 8.51 7.23
C PHE A 85 11.15 9.87 7.43
N PHE A 86 11.86 10.87 7.93
CA PHE A 86 11.31 12.23 7.98
C PHE A 86 11.10 12.84 6.60
N GLN A 87 12.07 12.69 5.69
CA GLN A 87 11.91 13.15 4.31
C GLN A 87 10.69 12.48 3.64
N LYS A 88 10.55 11.16 3.80
CA LYS A 88 9.42 10.41 3.23
C LYS A 88 8.10 10.77 3.89
N ALA A 89 8.09 11.08 5.20
CA ALA A 89 6.89 11.60 5.84
C ALA A 89 6.44 12.94 5.24
N ASP A 90 7.39 13.85 4.94
CA ASP A 90 7.09 15.12 4.28
C ASP A 90 6.60 14.92 2.83
N GLU A 91 7.16 13.95 2.10
CA GLU A 91 6.72 13.61 0.74
C GLU A 91 5.30 13.02 0.73
N GLU A 92 4.99 12.11 1.65
CA GLU A 92 3.70 11.43 1.76
C GLU A 92 2.60 12.32 2.39
N ALA A 93 2.98 13.47 2.95
CA ALA A 93 2.05 14.39 3.57
C ALA A 93 1.06 14.95 2.54
N GLY A 94 -0.24 14.70 2.76
CA GLY A 94 -1.30 15.17 1.89
C GLY A 94 -1.66 14.23 0.75
N HIS A 95 -1.04 13.05 0.63
CA HIS A 95 -1.50 12.02 -0.30
C HIS A 95 -2.93 11.55 0.00
N ASP A 96 -3.31 11.60 1.26
CA ASP A 96 -4.66 11.32 1.72
C ASP A 96 -5.66 12.42 1.28
N ILE A 97 -5.20 13.66 1.13
CA ILE A 97 -5.98 14.77 0.58
C ILE A 97 -6.25 14.56 -0.92
N LEU A 98 -5.33 13.95 -1.67
CA LEU A 98 -5.57 13.62 -3.08
C LEU A 98 -6.73 12.63 -3.25
N VAL A 99 -6.83 11.66 -2.34
CA VAL A 99 -7.99 10.75 -2.32
C VAL A 99 -9.27 11.51 -1.99
N ASP A 100 -9.22 12.47 -1.06
CA ASP A 100 -10.36 13.35 -0.76
C ASP A 100 -10.74 14.22 -1.98
N ASP A 101 -9.77 14.70 -2.75
CA ASP A 101 -10.00 15.47 -3.98
C ASP A 101 -10.61 14.62 -5.09
N ASP A 102 -10.16 13.38 -5.27
CA ASP A 102 -10.77 12.43 -6.20
C ASP A 102 -12.25 12.17 -5.83
N LEU A 103 -12.55 11.99 -4.53
CA LEU A 103 -13.94 11.87 -4.04
C LEU A 103 -14.77 13.14 -4.32
N ARG A 104 -14.20 14.34 -4.10
CA ARG A 104 -14.87 15.62 -4.42
C ARG A 104 -15.16 15.75 -5.92
N THR A 105 -14.21 15.38 -6.77
CA THR A 105 -14.38 15.39 -8.23
C THR A 105 -15.53 14.47 -8.64
N LEU A 106 -15.68 13.31 -8.00
CA LEU A 106 -16.80 12.39 -8.19
C LEU A 106 -18.13 12.91 -7.62
N GLY A 107 -18.15 14.10 -7.03
CA GLY A 107 -19.35 14.77 -6.50
C GLY A 107 -19.77 14.26 -5.12
N LEU A 108 -18.82 13.73 -4.35
CA LEU A 108 -19.03 13.27 -2.98
C LEU A 108 -18.44 14.26 -1.99
N ASP A 109 -19.00 14.30 -0.78
CA ASP A 109 -18.38 14.95 0.36
C ASP A 109 -17.46 13.95 1.07
N PRO A 110 -16.13 14.17 1.14
CA PRO A 110 -15.21 13.17 1.68
C PRO A 110 -15.50 12.81 3.14
N GLU A 111 -15.78 13.81 3.98
CA GLU A 111 -16.04 13.59 5.41
C GLU A 111 -17.29 12.74 5.63
N ALA A 112 -18.41 13.11 4.98
CA ALA A 112 -19.65 12.35 5.06
C ALA A 112 -19.51 10.95 4.45
N THR A 113 -18.73 10.81 3.37
CA THR A 113 -18.49 9.51 2.72
C THR A 113 -17.68 8.59 3.64
N LEU A 114 -16.60 9.09 4.24
CA LEU A 114 -15.78 8.32 5.20
C LEU A 114 -16.58 7.95 6.45
N ALA A 115 -17.44 8.84 6.94
CA ALA A 115 -18.30 8.57 8.08
C ALA A 115 -19.36 7.49 7.78
N ALA A 116 -19.90 7.46 6.55
CA ALA A 116 -20.85 6.44 6.11
C ALA A 116 -20.18 5.08 5.82
N HIS A 117 -18.88 5.09 5.51
CA HIS A 117 -18.09 3.93 5.12
C HIS A 117 -16.82 3.82 5.96
N PRO A 118 -16.92 3.30 7.21
CA PRO A 118 -15.75 3.08 8.07
C PRO A 118 -14.75 2.08 7.44
N PRO A 119 -13.52 1.99 7.97
CA PRO A 119 -12.56 1.00 7.51
C PRO A 119 -13.12 -0.41 7.66
N GLY A 120 -12.92 -1.24 6.64
CA GLY A 120 -13.29 -2.66 6.67
C GLY A 120 -12.47 -3.47 7.66
N GLU A 121 -12.73 -4.77 7.78
CA GLU A 121 -12.02 -5.62 8.75
C GLU A 121 -10.53 -5.71 8.41
N TRP A 122 -10.18 -5.83 7.13
CA TRP A 122 -8.79 -5.92 6.67
C TRP A 122 -8.03 -4.60 6.83
N ILE A 123 -8.66 -3.46 6.53
CA ILE A 123 -8.02 -2.15 6.74
C ILE A 123 -7.91 -1.82 8.22
N THR A 124 -8.92 -2.16 9.04
CA THR A 124 -8.83 -2.02 10.49
C THR A 124 -7.67 -2.85 11.06
N ALA A 125 -7.52 -4.10 10.58
CA ALA A 125 -6.43 -4.97 10.98
C ALA A 125 -5.06 -4.43 10.52
N TYR A 126 -4.95 -3.97 9.27
CA TYR A 126 -3.73 -3.34 8.74
C TYR A 126 -3.36 -2.10 9.54
N ASN A 127 -4.29 -1.17 9.75
CA ASN A 127 -4.06 0.08 10.48
C ASN A 127 -3.58 -0.18 11.91
N SER A 128 -4.20 -1.16 12.58
CA SER A 128 -3.79 -1.59 13.92
C SER A 128 -2.40 -2.23 13.91
N TRP A 129 -2.15 -3.10 12.94
CA TRP A 129 -0.88 -3.81 12.78
C TRP A 129 0.26 -2.86 12.47
N ILE A 130 0.14 -1.99 11.46
CA ILE A 130 1.23 -1.11 11.03
C ILE A 130 1.62 -0.12 12.12
N THR A 131 0.62 0.40 12.84
CA THR A 131 0.85 1.27 14.00
C THR A 131 1.58 0.51 15.11
N ALA A 132 1.16 -0.72 15.43
CA ALA A 132 1.80 -1.53 16.46
C ALA A 132 3.20 -2.01 16.06
N ALA A 133 3.41 -2.39 14.81
CA ALA A 133 4.69 -2.84 14.28
C ALA A 133 5.72 -1.70 14.31
N THR A 134 5.32 -0.53 13.82
CA THR A 134 6.17 0.68 13.75
C THR A 134 6.54 1.20 15.15
N ASN A 135 5.60 1.20 16.09
CA ASN A 135 5.85 1.63 17.46
C ASN A 135 6.46 0.51 18.35
N GLY A 136 6.47 -0.73 17.86
CA GLY A 136 6.78 -1.93 18.63
C GLY A 136 8.14 -2.52 18.29
N ARG A 137 8.13 -3.68 17.60
CA ARG A 137 9.28 -4.60 17.49
C ARG A 137 10.54 -3.94 16.95
N HIS A 138 10.45 -3.22 15.83
CA HIS A 138 11.56 -2.44 15.29
C HIS A 138 11.03 -1.32 14.37
N PRO A 139 11.55 -0.09 14.43
CA PRO A 139 11.06 1.02 13.59
C PRO A 139 11.14 0.73 12.09
N ALA A 140 12.14 -0.04 11.66
CA ALA A 140 12.32 -0.43 10.25
C ALA A 140 11.18 -1.32 9.71
N ALA A 141 10.31 -1.86 10.56
CA ALA A 141 9.18 -2.70 10.14
C ALA A 141 8.31 -2.03 9.06
N PHE A 142 8.17 -0.70 9.11
CA PHE A 142 7.38 0.06 8.13
C PHE A 142 7.88 -0.13 6.68
N LEU A 143 9.18 -0.36 6.47
CA LEU A 143 9.77 -0.60 5.14
C LEU A 143 9.11 -1.79 4.43
N GLY A 144 8.63 -2.78 5.17
CA GLY A 144 7.91 -3.91 4.59
C GLY A 144 6.58 -3.50 3.97
N SER A 145 5.85 -2.57 4.60
CA SER A 145 4.61 -2.05 4.02
C SER A 145 4.91 -1.13 2.83
N ALA A 146 5.87 -0.22 3.00
CA ALA A 146 6.30 0.70 1.94
C ALA A 146 6.69 -0.05 0.66
N TYR A 147 7.52 -1.08 0.78
CA TYR A 147 7.94 -1.89 -0.37
C TYR A 147 6.77 -2.53 -1.12
N ILE A 148 5.79 -3.07 -0.39
CA ILE A 148 4.64 -3.74 -0.99
C ILE A 148 3.71 -2.74 -1.68
N LEU A 149 3.44 -1.58 -1.06
CA LEU A 149 2.54 -0.58 -1.61
C LEU A 149 3.17 0.16 -2.80
N GLU A 150 4.44 0.53 -2.73
CA GLU A 150 5.18 1.15 -3.84
C GLU A 150 5.35 0.18 -5.01
N GLY A 151 5.79 -1.05 -4.74
CA GLY A 151 5.92 -2.08 -5.77
C GLY A 151 4.58 -2.38 -6.46
N LEU A 152 3.49 -2.36 -5.69
CA LEU A 152 2.15 -2.47 -6.25
C LEU A 152 1.78 -1.28 -7.14
N ALA A 153 2.09 -0.06 -6.72
CA ALA A 153 1.78 1.14 -7.48
C ALA A 153 2.48 1.14 -8.85
N VAL A 154 3.77 0.80 -8.89
CA VAL A 154 4.53 0.58 -10.14
C VAL A 154 3.82 -0.43 -11.05
N GLU A 155 3.38 -1.54 -10.46
CA GLU A 155 2.78 -2.64 -11.19
C GLU A 155 1.36 -2.37 -11.68
N ARG A 156 0.59 -1.52 -11.00
CA ARG A 156 -0.87 -1.43 -11.18
C ARG A 156 -1.43 -0.02 -11.30
N ALA A 157 -0.94 0.99 -10.60
CA ALA A 157 -1.60 2.30 -10.48
C ALA A 157 -1.87 2.94 -11.85
N GLY A 158 -0.82 3.09 -12.66
CA GLY A 158 -0.95 3.68 -14.00
C GLY A 158 -1.76 2.84 -14.99
N LYS A 159 -1.80 1.50 -14.84
CA LYS A 159 -2.63 0.62 -15.69
C LYS A 159 -4.11 0.80 -15.34
N VAL A 160 -4.43 0.87 -14.05
CA VAL A 160 -5.79 1.07 -13.54
C VAL A 160 -6.31 2.47 -13.90
N ALA A 161 -5.53 3.52 -13.65
CA ALA A 161 -5.91 4.90 -14.01
C ALA A 161 -6.24 5.00 -15.51
N LYS A 162 -5.34 4.52 -16.38
CA LYS A 162 -5.56 4.52 -17.84
C LYS A 162 -6.82 3.75 -18.25
N ALA A 163 -7.09 2.59 -17.64
CA ALA A 163 -8.27 1.79 -17.96
C ALA A 163 -9.57 2.48 -17.54
N LEU A 164 -9.62 3.07 -16.34
CA LEU A 164 -10.75 3.84 -15.83
C LEU A 164 -11.05 5.07 -16.71
N VAL A 165 -10.00 5.81 -17.09
CA VAL A 165 -10.14 6.99 -17.95
C VAL A 165 -10.58 6.60 -19.36
N ALA A 166 -10.00 5.53 -19.92
CA ALA A 166 -10.34 5.08 -21.27
C ALA A 166 -11.78 4.56 -21.40
N SER A 167 -12.32 3.90 -20.37
CA SER A 167 -13.70 3.43 -20.40
C SER A 167 -14.72 4.55 -20.23
N SER A 168 -14.36 5.60 -19.46
CA SER A 168 -15.22 6.76 -19.19
C SER A 168 -16.61 6.38 -18.62
N ASN A 169 -16.74 5.22 -17.99
CA ASN A 169 -18.00 4.73 -17.40
C ASN A 169 -18.42 5.54 -16.16
N ILE A 170 -17.45 6.22 -15.53
CA ILE A 170 -17.68 7.05 -14.34
C ILE A 170 -17.59 8.53 -14.77
N PRO A 171 -18.64 9.33 -14.56
CA PRO A 171 -18.58 10.77 -14.86
C PRO A 171 -17.43 11.45 -14.13
N LYS A 172 -16.68 12.30 -14.85
CA LYS A 172 -15.48 13.04 -14.37
C LYS A 172 -14.28 12.18 -13.97
N ILE A 173 -14.23 10.91 -14.38
CA ILE A 173 -13.14 10.01 -13.99
C ILE A 173 -11.75 10.49 -14.40
N ALA A 174 -11.63 11.20 -15.53
CA ALA A 174 -10.35 11.76 -16.01
C ALA A 174 -9.71 12.74 -15.01
N ASP A 175 -10.51 13.38 -14.17
CA ASP A 175 -10.07 14.35 -13.17
C ASP A 175 -10.10 13.76 -11.74
N ALA A 176 -10.44 12.47 -11.60
CA ALA A 176 -10.67 11.80 -10.32
C ALA A 176 -9.78 10.56 -10.13
N VAL A 177 -8.62 10.53 -10.78
CA VAL A 177 -7.59 9.49 -10.65
C VAL A 177 -6.26 10.08 -10.17
N THR A 178 -6.29 11.25 -9.53
CA THR A 178 -5.09 12.02 -9.19
C THR A 178 -4.18 11.28 -8.20
N PHE A 179 -4.76 10.55 -7.25
CA PHE A 179 -3.99 9.69 -6.34
C PHE A 179 -3.25 8.58 -7.10
N LEU A 180 -3.93 7.92 -8.05
CA LEU A 180 -3.34 6.84 -8.84
C LEU A 180 -2.28 7.35 -9.82
N ASP A 181 -2.50 8.52 -10.43
CA ASP A 181 -1.54 9.12 -11.36
C ASP A 181 -0.26 9.56 -10.64
N LEU A 182 -0.36 10.16 -9.44
CA LEU A 182 0.82 10.52 -8.65
C LEU A 182 1.70 9.29 -8.35
N HIS A 183 1.08 8.20 -7.89
CA HIS A 183 1.79 6.96 -7.57
C HIS A 183 2.24 6.20 -8.83
N ALA A 184 1.63 6.45 -9.99
CA ALA A 184 2.13 5.92 -11.25
C ALA A 184 3.40 6.63 -11.74
N GLU A 185 3.53 7.95 -11.49
CA GLU A 185 4.67 8.76 -11.92
C GLU A 185 5.84 8.75 -10.94
N ALA A 186 5.57 8.65 -9.63
CA ALA A 186 6.58 8.72 -8.58
C ALA A 186 7.39 7.41 -8.37
N ASP A 187 6.80 6.24 -8.62
CA ASP A 187 7.27 5.01 -7.96
C ASP A 187 8.33 4.17 -8.68
N ILE A 188 8.80 4.54 -9.88
CA ILE A 188 9.90 3.79 -10.53
C ILE A 188 11.23 3.98 -9.77
N GLY A 189 11.44 5.13 -9.13
CA GLY A 189 12.66 5.40 -8.34
C GLY A 189 12.60 4.89 -6.91
N HIS A 190 11.41 4.82 -6.31
CA HIS A 190 11.26 4.53 -4.88
C HIS A 190 11.60 3.08 -4.52
N VAL A 191 11.18 2.11 -5.35
CA VAL A 191 11.51 0.70 -5.12
C VAL A 191 13.01 0.45 -5.17
N ASP A 192 13.73 1.04 -6.13
CA ASP A 192 15.18 0.92 -6.24
C ASP A 192 15.90 1.55 -5.01
N ASP A 193 15.41 2.69 -4.53
CA ASP A 193 15.91 3.33 -3.31
C ASP A 193 15.66 2.47 -2.07
N LEU A 194 14.45 1.91 -1.93
CA LEU A 194 14.12 0.97 -0.86
C LEU A 194 15.03 -0.26 -0.88
N GLU A 195 15.27 -0.87 -2.03
CA GLU A 195 16.15 -2.04 -2.15
C GLU A 195 17.59 -1.72 -1.71
N ARG A 196 18.09 -0.53 -2.05
CA ARG A 196 19.41 -0.07 -1.61
C ARG A 196 19.50 0.09 -0.09
N ILE A 197 18.44 0.59 0.54
CA ILE A 197 18.38 0.71 2.01
C ILE A 197 18.32 -0.68 2.65
N LEU A 198 17.40 -1.51 2.17
CA LEU A 198 17.14 -2.86 2.66
C LEU A 198 18.37 -3.77 2.54
N ALA A 199 19.19 -3.59 1.51
CA ALA A 199 20.43 -4.33 1.32
C ALA A 199 21.45 -4.11 2.47
N ASN A 200 21.37 -2.98 3.17
CA ASN A 200 22.27 -2.66 4.28
C ASN A 200 21.72 -3.07 5.66
N LEU A 201 20.48 -3.55 5.73
CA LEU A 201 19.88 -4.02 6.99
C LEU A 201 20.21 -5.51 7.18
N GLU A 202 21.12 -5.79 8.11
CA GLU A 202 21.62 -7.15 8.39
C GLU A 202 21.06 -7.80 9.65
N ASP A 203 20.50 -7.02 10.56
CA ASP A 203 19.98 -7.55 11.82
C ASP A 203 18.78 -8.49 11.55
N PRO A 204 18.81 -9.74 12.06
CA PRO A 204 17.73 -10.69 11.85
C PRO A 204 16.37 -10.23 12.39
N THR A 205 16.34 -9.47 13.49
CA THR A 205 15.10 -8.97 14.10
C THR A 205 14.46 -7.90 13.22
N GLU A 206 15.27 -7.02 12.64
CA GLU A 206 14.84 -6.02 11.65
C GLU A 206 14.25 -6.70 10.42
N ARG A 207 14.98 -7.67 9.86
CA ARG A 207 14.56 -8.42 8.68
C ARG A 207 13.24 -9.15 8.92
N ASP A 208 13.11 -9.84 10.06
CA ASP A 208 11.87 -10.53 10.43
C ASP A 208 10.69 -9.55 10.56
N ALA A 209 10.91 -8.37 11.17
CA ALA A 209 9.88 -7.36 11.32
C ALA A 209 9.43 -6.76 9.98
N ILE A 210 10.38 -6.54 9.06
CA ILE A 210 10.15 -6.05 7.70
C ILE A 210 9.34 -7.08 6.90
N VAL A 211 9.80 -8.33 6.84
CA VAL A 211 9.14 -9.39 6.07
C VAL A 211 7.74 -9.69 6.62
N MET A 212 7.58 -9.71 7.94
CA MET A 212 6.27 -9.92 8.56
C MET A 212 5.29 -8.80 8.22
N THR A 213 5.76 -7.55 8.17
CA THR A 213 4.91 -6.40 7.79
C THR A 213 4.57 -6.42 6.30
N ALA A 214 5.48 -6.83 5.43
CA ALA A 214 5.19 -7.03 4.01
C ALA A 214 4.10 -8.09 3.80
N ALA A 215 4.23 -9.24 4.46
CA ALA A 215 3.23 -10.31 4.38
C ALA A 215 1.85 -9.87 4.91
N ALA A 216 1.81 -9.12 6.02
CA ALA A 216 0.58 -8.56 6.56
C ALA A 216 -0.06 -7.55 5.59
N THR A 217 0.75 -6.67 4.99
CA THR A 217 0.31 -5.67 4.02
C THR A 217 -0.28 -6.32 2.78
N ARG A 218 0.41 -7.32 2.21
CA ARG A 218 -0.14 -8.13 1.11
C ARG A 218 -1.49 -8.73 1.47
N GLY A 219 -1.59 -9.39 2.62
CA GLY A 219 -2.81 -10.05 3.06
C GLY A 219 -3.97 -9.07 3.22
N ALA A 220 -3.72 -7.95 3.89
CA ALA A 220 -4.72 -6.91 4.08
C ALA A 220 -5.16 -6.25 2.77
N TYR A 221 -4.25 -6.01 1.83
CA TYR A 221 -4.59 -5.41 0.55
C TYR A 221 -5.49 -6.31 -0.31
N LEU A 222 -5.20 -7.61 -0.37
CA LEU A 222 -6.07 -8.59 -1.04
C LEU A 222 -7.44 -8.67 -0.34
N GLY A 223 -7.44 -8.74 0.99
CA GLY A 223 -8.67 -8.79 1.77
C GLY A 223 -9.54 -7.54 1.61
N MET A 224 -8.93 -6.34 1.57
CA MET A 224 -9.62 -5.08 1.29
C MET A 224 -10.32 -5.13 -0.07
N LEU A 225 -9.67 -5.65 -1.12
CA LEU A 225 -10.27 -5.72 -2.45
C LEU A 225 -11.42 -6.71 -2.52
N ASP A 226 -11.30 -7.86 -1.86
CA ASP A 226 -12.40 -8.82 -1.72
C ASP A 226 -13.61 -8.20 -0.99
N GLU A 227 -13.39 -7.49 0.12
CA GLU A 227 -14.44 -6.78 0.85
C GLU A 227 -15.13 -5.72 -0.01
N VAL A 228 -14.35 -4.92 -0.74
CA VAL A 228 -14.85 -3.89 -1.65
C VAL A 228 -15.69 -4.53 -2.75
N ALA A 229 -15.28 -5.69 -3.28
CA ALA A 229 -16.06 -6.45 -4.25
C ALA A 229 -17.38 -7.01 -3.65
N ARG A 230 -17.33 -7.53 -2.41
CA ARG A 230 -18.49 -8.15 -1.74
C ARG A 230 -19.54 -7.15 -1.28
N THR A 231 -19.13 -5.96 -0.82
CA THR A 231 -20.06 -4.90 -0.38
C THR A 231 -21.00 -4.45 -1.50
N ARG A 232 -20.60 -4.62 -2.77
CA ARG A 232 -21.47 -4.41 -3.93
C ARG A 232 -22.51 -5.53 -4.10
N ALA A 233 -22.16 -6.78 -3.80
CA ALA A 233 -23.03 -7.93 -4.02
C ALA A 233 -24.25 -7.97 -3.08
N THR A 234 -24.20 -7.25 -1.96
CA THR A 234 -25.28 -7.18 -0.96
C THR A 234 -26.21 -5.97 -1.13
N ALA A 235 -25.92 -5.06 -2.07
CA ALA A 235 -26.70 -3.85 -2.36
C ALA A 235 -27.72 -4.01 -3.50
N HIS A 236 -28.03 -5.25 -3.92
CA HIS A 236 -29.04 -5.61 -4.92
C HIS A 236 -30.02 -6.64 -4.34
#